data_AF-R6NV64-F1
#
_entry.id   AF-R6NV64-F1
#
_cell.length_a   1.000
_cell.length_b   1.000
_cell.length_c   1.000
_cell.angle_alpha   90.00
_cell.angle_beta   90.00
_cell.angle_gamma   90.00
#
_symmetry.space_group_name_H-M   'P 1'
#
loop_
_entity.id
_entity.type
_entity.pdbx_description
1 polymer ?
#
loop_
_entity_poly.entity_id
_entity_poly.type
_entity_poly.pdbx_seq_one_letter_code
_entity_poly.pdbx_strand_id
1 'polypeptide(L)'
;MKELLLVCAVAVMIVFGYFIMKKLDDFLANNHHLIDEEIAENSLFIAFDNPMILDSLIPLFEKFSKGKPNCQLHFLFGNTEDIYDKLNKNRIDFGFIENNVSANDDTYRCLIISTKQNSIICEKAGCTIEPLDPSVIQTAVIWKKASNNAFANSFSDFLFSNQAVINAEYVK
;
A
#
# COMPACT_ATOMS: atom_id res chain seq x y z
N MET A 1 -16.90 45.60 -40.16
CA MET A 1 -16.95 44.23 -40.71
C MET A 1 -15.68 43.44 -40.40
N LYS A 2 -14.48 43.94 -40.72
CA LYS A 2 -13.20 43.23 -40.45
C LYS A 2 -12.93 42.99 -38.95
N GLU A 3 -13.16 44.00 -38.11
CA GLU A 3 -13.04 43.88 -36.64
C GLU A 3 -14.00 42.83 -36.05
N LEU A 4 -15.25 42.81 -36.53
CA LEU A 4 -16.25 41.84 -36.08
C LEU A 4 -15.87 40.39 -36.47
N LEU A 5 -15.35 40.21 -37.70
CA LEU A 5 -14.85 38.92 -38.17
C LEU A 5 -13.64 38.44 -37.36
N LEU A 6 -12.74 39.34 -36.99
CA LEU A 6 -11.57 39.04 -36.16
C LEU A 6 -12.01 38.58 -34.76
N VAL A 7 -12.94 39.30 -34.13
CA VAL A 7 -13.51 38.92 -32.82
C VAL A 7 -14.19 37.56 -32.88
N CYS A 8 -14.97 37.28 -33.93
CA CYS A 8 -15.58 35.97 -34.14
C CYS A 8 -14.54 34.86 -34.29
N ALA A 9 -13.47 35.09 -35.06
CA ALA A 9 -12.41 34.11 -35.25
C ALA A 9 -11.67 33.79 -33.95
N VAL A 10 -11.37 34.82 -33.13
CA VAL A 10 -10.74 34.65 -31.82
C VAL A 10 -11.64 33.86 -30.87
N ALA A 11 -12.94 34.15 -30.84
CA ALA A 11 -13.90 33.42 -30.01
C ALA A 11 -13.97 31.92 -30.37
N VAL A 12 -13.96 31.59 -31.67
CA VAL A 12 -13.95 30.19 -32.13
C VAL A 12 -12.67 29.48 -31.71
N MET A 13 -11.50 30.14 -31.81
CA MET A 13 -10.22 29.55 -31.39
C MET A 13 -10.17 29.29 -29.88
N ILE A 14 -10.76 30.17 -29.06
CA ILE A 14 -10.85 29.98 -27.61
C ILE A 14 -11.74 28.79 -27.27
N VAL A 15 -12.93 28.70 -27.87
CA VAL A 15 -13.85 27.56 -27.65
C VAL A 15 -13.22 26.24 -28.09
N PHE A 16 -12.55 26.26 -29.25
CA PHE A 16 -11.83 25.08 -29.75
C PHE A 16 -10.66 24.69 -28.83
N GLY A 17 -9.87 25.67 -28.37
CA GLY A 17 -8.79 25.43 -27.42
C GLY A 17 -9.29 24.81 -26.11
N TYR A 18 -10.39 25.33 -25.57
CA TYR A 18 -11.03 24.76 -24.37
C TYR A 18 -11.53 23.34 -24.60
N PHE A 19 -12.13 23.06 -25.76
CA PHE A 19 -12.57 21.72 -26.12
C PHE A 19 -11.41 20.71 -26.18
N ILE A 20 -10.29 21.10 -26.78
CA ILE A 20 -9.08 20.26 -26.84
C ILE A 20 -8.47 20.04 -25.45
N MET A 21 -8.37 21.07 -24.62
CA MET A 21 -7.89 20.93 -23.23
C MET A 21 -8.75 19.96 -22.42
N LYS A 22 -10.09 20.08 -22.52
CA LYS A 22 -11.00 19.16 -21.83
C LYS A 22 -10.84 17.71 -22.30
N LYS A 23 -10.74 17.49 -23.62
CA LYS A 23 -10.48 16.16 -24.20
C LYS A 23 -9.12 15.59 -23.78
N LEU A 24 -8.11 16.44 -23.61
CA LEU A 24 -6.79 16.06 -23.15
C LEU A 24 -6.79 15.67 -21.67
N ASP A 25 -7.46 16.44 -20.81
CA ASP A 25 -7.64 16.11 -19.40
C ASP A 25 -8.39 14.80 -19.22
N ASP A 26 -9.49 14.60 -19.97
CA ASP A 26 -10.25 13.34 -19.98
C ASP A 26 -9.36 12.17 -20.43
N PHE A 27 -8.51 12.37 -21.46
CA PHE A 27 -7.57 11.34 -21.94
C PHE A 27 -6.48 11.04 -20.91
N LEU A 28 -5.89 12.05 -20.28
CA LEU A 28 -4.87 11.87 -19.24
C LEU A 28 -5.45 11.15 -18.02
N ALA A 29 -6.65 11.52 -17.58
CA ALA A 29 -7.34 10.84 -16.50
C ALA A 29 -7.62 9.37 -16.83
N ASN A 30 -8.08 9.07 -18.05
CA ASN A 30 -8.39 7.70 -18.47
C ASN A 30 -7.13 6.83 -18.65
N ASN A 31 -6.01 7.40 -19.10
CA ASN A 31 -4.76 6.65 -19.24
C ASN A 31 -3.99 6.51 -17.93
N HIS A 32 -4.10 7.48 -17.01
CA HIS A 32 -3.52 7.34 -15.67
C HIS A 32 -4.16 6.17 -14.92
N HIS A 33 -5.48 5.98 -15.07
CA HIS A 33 -6.19 4.81 -14.53
C HIS A 33 -5.66 3.49 -15.10
N LEU A 34 -5.35 3.40 -16.39
CA LEU A 34 -4.83 2.19 -17.02
C LEU A 34 -3.42 1.83 -16.51
N ILE A 35 -2.57 2.83 -16.28
CA ILE A 35 -1.22 2.63 -15.72
C ILE A 35 -1.31 2.25 -14.23
N ASP A 36 -2.19 2.91 -13.47
CA ASP A 36 -2.42 2.58 -12.06
C ASP A 36 -3.11 1.21 -11.91
N GLU A 37 -3.98 0.80 -12.83
CA GLU A 37 -4.61 -0.53 -12.88
C GLU A 37 -3.59 -1.62 -13.21
N GLU A 38 -2.74 -1.45 -14.22
CA GLU A 38 -1.73 -2.44 -14.59
C GLU A 38 -0.68 -2.62 -13.49
N ILE A 39 -0.28 -1.52 -12.84
CA ILE A 39 0.57 -1.57 -11.65
C ILE A 39 -0.17 -2.25 -10.49
N ALA A 40 -1.44 -1.93 -10.26
CA ALA A 40 -2.23 -2.54 -9.18
C ALA A 40 -2.50 -4.04 -9.41
N GLU A 41 -2.62 -4.49 -10.66
CA GLU A 41 -2.98 -5.88 -10.98
C GLU A 41 -1.88 -6.88 -10.57
N ASN A 42 -0.62 -6.46 -10.62
CA ASN A 42 0.55 -7.28 -10.24
C ASN A 42 1.25 -6.84 -8.96
N SER A 43 0.61 -6.00 -8.15
CA SER A 43 1.21 -5.46 -6.94
C SER A 43 0.44 -5.83 -5.68
N LEU A 44 1.16 -5.85 -4.58
CA LEU A 44 0.60 -5.95 -3.24
C LEU A 44 1.06 -4.74 -2.42
N PHE A 45 0.11 -3.95 -1.97
CA PHE A 45 0.35 -2.75 -1.18
C PHE A 45 0.16 -3.07 0.30
N ILE A 46 1.24 -2.99 1.06
CA ILE A 46 1.31 -3.35 2.47
C ILE A 46 1.72 -2.12 3.27
N ALA A 47 0.89 -1.71 4.23
CA ALA A 47 1.20 -0.59 5.10
C ALA A 47 1.61 -1.05 6.51
N PHE A 48 2.50 -0.30 7.14
CA PHE A 48 2.94 -0.48 8.52
C PHE A 48 2.66 0.78 9.34
N ASP A 49 2.16 0.64 10.55
CA ASP A 49 2.11 1.75 11.51
C ASP A 49 3.44 1.98 12.21
N ASN A 50 4.21 0.90 12.42
CA ASN A 50 5.55 0.91 12.93
C ASN A 50 6.52 0.29 11.89
N PRO A 51 7.28 1.10 11.13
CA PRO A 51 8.20 0.58 10.12
C PRO A 51 9.40 -0.17 10.71
N MET A 52 9.66 -0.06 12.02
CA MET A 52 10.80 -0.71 12.68
C MET A 52 10.67 -2.24 12.75
N ILE A 53 9.49 -2.78 12.48
CA ILE A 53 9.29 -4.23 12.42
C ILE A 53 9.66 -4.83 11.05
N LEU A 54 9.88 -4.00 10.03
CA LEU A 54 10.02 -4.47 8.65
C LEU A 54 11.18 -5.47 8.50
N ASP A 55 12.33 -5.19 9.09
CA ASP A 55 13.50 -6.08 9.05
C ASP A 55 13.19 -7.48 9.62
N SER A 56 12.36 -7.55 10.66
CA SER A 56 11.94 -8.83 11.27
C SER A 56 11.05 -9.67 10.34
N LEU A 57 10.45 -9.03 9.34
CA LEU A 57 9.53 -9.62 8.37
C LEU A 57 10.15 -9.83 6.98
N ILE A 58 11.36 -9.33 6.73
CA ILE A 58 12.06 -9.52 5.44
C ILE A 58 12.12 -11.00 5.02
N PRO A 59 12.51 -11.96 5.89
CA PRO A 59 12.57 -13.37 5.50
C PRO A 59 11.22 -13.93 5.01
N LEU A 60 10.12 -13.46 5.62
CA LEU A 60 8.76 -13.82 5.24
C LEU A 60 8.42 -13.29 3.84
N PHE A 61 8.70 -12.01 3.59
CA PHE A 61 8.46 -11.37 2.29
C PHE A 61 9.33 -11.98 1.19
N GLU A 62 10.62 -12.24 1.44
CA GLU A 62 11.49 -12.91 0.48
C GLU A 62 10.96 -14.30 0.09
N LYS A 63 10.50 -15.08 1.07
CA LYS A 63 9.93 -16.40 0.83
C LYS A 63 8.66 -16.32 -0.03
N PHE A 64 7.81 -15.33 0.23
CA PHE A 64 6.62 -15.08 -0.59
C PHE A 64 6.99 -14.66 -2.02
N SER A 65 7.88 -13.67 -2.17
CA SER A 65 8.32 -13.18 -3.49
C SER A 65 8.97 -14.27 -4.33
N LYS A 66 9.73 -15.20 -3.73
CA LYS A 66 10.26 -16.39 -4.44
C LYS A 66 9.15 -17.30 -4.97
N GLY A 67 8.04 -17.44 -4.23
CA GLY A 67 6.88 -18.22 -4.66
C GLY A 67 5.98 -17.49 -5.68
N LYS A 68 6.07 -16.16 -5.74
CA LYS A 68 5.26 -15.28 -6.61
C LYS A 68 6.14 -14.20 -7.26
N PRO A 69 7.05 -14.57 -8.19
CA PRO A 69 8.06 -13.65 -8.73
C PRO A 69 7.48 -12.48 -9.54
N ASN A 70 6.24 -12.60 -10.02
CA ASN A 70 5.55 -11.53 -10.76
C ASN A 70 4.80 -10.55 -9.85
N CYS A 71 4.77 -10.79 -8.54
CA CYS A 71 4.13 -9.90 -7.57
C CYS A 71 5.13 -8.86 -7.06
N GLN A 72 4.83 -7.58 -7.28
CA GLN A 72 5.60 -6.47 -6.74
C GLN A 72 5.09 -6.10 -5.35
N LEU A 73 5.98 -6.08 -4.36
CA LEU A 73 5.63 -5.65 -3.00
C LEU A 73 5.89 -4.16 -2.83
N HIS A 74 4.87 -3.41 -2.45
CA HIS A 74 4.96 -1.99 -2.12
C HIS A 74 4.74 -1.80 -0.63
N PHE A 75 5.78 -1.31 0.06
CA PHE A 75 5.71 -1.02 1.49
C PHE A 75 5.41 0.45 1.73
N LEU A 76 4.39 0.72 2.54
CA LEU A 76 3.97 2.05 2.95
C LEU A 76 4.03 2.18 4.46
N PHE A 77 4.07 3.41 4.95
CA PHE A 77 3.97 3.71 6.38
C PHE A 77 2.96 4.84 6.60
N GLY A 78 2.22 4.79 7.71
CA GLY A 78 1.24 5.79 8.12
C GLY A 78 0.65 5.43 9.47
N ASN A 79 -0.15 6.29 10.08
CA ASN A 79 -0.79 5.94 11.35
C ASN A 79 -1.91 4.90 11.16
N THR A 80 -2.41 4.34 12.26
CA THR A 80 -3.49 3.35 12.26
C THR A 80 -4.76 3.82 11.52
N GLU A 81 -5.17 5.08 11.70
CA GLU A 81 -6.36 5.65 11.05
C GLU A 81 -6.21 5.71 9.52
N ASP A 82 -5.05 6.16 9.05
CA ASP A 82 -4.70 6.22 7.62
C ASP A 82 -4.70 4.82 6.99
N ILE A 83 -4.25 3.80 7.73
CA ILE A 83 -4.26 2.41 7.28
C ILE A 83 -5.70 1.93 7.09
N TYR A 84 -6.58 2.15 8.07
CA TYR A 84 -8.00 1.78 7.94
C TYR A 84 -8.70 2.54 6.80
N ASP A 85 -8.47 3.85 6.67
CA ASP A 85 -9.03 4.65 5.57
C ASP A 85 -8.58 4.12 4.19
N LYS A 86 -7.28 3.82 4.03
CA LYS A 86 -6.74 3.29 2.76
C LYS A 86 -7.21 1.87 2.48
N LEU A 87 -7.34 1.01 3.49
CA LEU A 87 -7.94 -0.32 3.33
C LEU A 87 -9.40 -0.20 2.86
N ASN A 88 -10.19 0.68 3.47
CA ASN A 88 -11.58 0.91 3.08
C ASN A 88 -11.73 1.38 1.63
N LYS A 89 -10.82 2.25 1.18
CA LYS A 89 -10.75 2.75 -0.20
C LYS A 89 -10.07 1.78 -1.18
N ASN A 90 -9.71 0.57 -0.75
CA ASN A 90 -8.94 -0.43 -1.54
C ASN A 90 -7.65 0.15 -2.14
N ARG A 91 -6.99 1.07 -1.43
CA ARG A 91 -5.71 1.66 -1.82
C ARG A 91 -4.51 0.91 -1.28
N ILE A 92 -4.74 0.06 -0.27
CA ILE A 92 -3.78 -0.92 0.24
C ILE A 92 -4.49 -2.25 0.45
N ASP A 93 -3.73 -3.34 0.44
CA ASP A 93 -4.24 -4.70 0.60
C ASP A 93 -4.11 -5.20 2.05
N PHE A 94 -3.02 -4.83 2.74
CA PHE A 94 -2.71 -5.25 4.11
C PHE A 94 -2.26 -4.08 4.97
N GLY A 95 -2.64 -4.12 6.24
CA GLY A 95 -2.13 -3.24 7.30
C GLY A 95 -1.47 -4.05 8.40
N PHE A 96 -0.26 -3.70 8.78
CA PHE A 96 0.44 -4.19 9.97
C PHE A 96 0.33 -3.11 11.03
N ILE A 97 -0.39 -3.40 12.09
CA ILE A 97 -0.75 -2.45 13.14
C ILE A 97 -0.29 -3.01 14.48
N GLU A 98 0.33 -2.21 15.33
CA GLU A 98 0.63 -2.59 16.69
C GLU A 98 -0.66 -2.96 17.44
N ASN A 99 -0.73 -4.18 17.96
CA ASN A 99 -1.94 -4.75 18.54
C ASN A 99 -2.19 -4.20 19.95
N ASN A 100 -2.68 -2.96 20.04
CA ASN A 100 -3.07 -2.30 21.28
C ASN A 100 -4.58 -2.33 21.54
N VAL A 101 -5.41 -2.70 20.55
CA VAL A 101 -6.87 -2.79 20.65
C VAL A 101 -7.41 -3.93 19.78
N SER A 102 -8.34 -4.73 20.32
CA SER A 102 -9.01 -5.79 19.57
C SER A 102 -9.95 -5.22 18.51
N ALA A 103 -9.50 -5.18 17.26
CA ALA A 103 -10.36 -4.87 16.12
C ALA A 103 -11.34 -6.03 15.88
N ASN A 104 -12.44 -6.07 16.63
CA ASN A 104 -13.60 -6.90 16.34
C ASN A 104 -14.49 -6.15 15.35
N ASP A 105 -14.03 -6.02 14.11
CA ASP A 105 -14.82 -5.52 13.00
C ASP A 105 -15.08 -6.67 12.03
N ASP A 106 -16.37 -6.91 11.74
CA ASP A 106 -16.81 -7.94 10.81
C ASP A 106 -16.32 -7.71 9.37
N THR A 107 -15.75 -6.56 9.05
CA THR A 107 -15.21 -6.19 7.74
C THR A 107 -13.85 -6.84 7.47
N TYR A 108 -13.03 -7.02 8.51
CA TYR A 108 -11.63 -7.38 8.36
C TYR A 108 -11.35 -8.80 8.87
N ARG A 109 -10.31 -9.42 8.28
CA ARG A 109 -9.59 -10.53 8.89
C ARG A 109 -8.41 -9.96 9.66
N CYS A 110 -8.06 -10.64 10.73
CA CYS A 110 -6.95 -10.26 11.60
C CYS A 110 -6.11 -11.50 11.92
N LEU A 111 -4.80 -11.35 11.85
CA LEU A 111 -3.82 -12.33 12.28
C LEU A 111 -2.84 -11.65 13.25
N ILE A 112 -2.76 -12.14 14.48
CA ILE A 112 -1.77 -11.64 15.44
C ILE A 112 -0.46 -12.42 15.27
N ILE A 113 0.62 -11.67 15.10
CA ILE A 113 1.99 -12.17 15.03
C ILE A 113 2.88 -11.43 16.03
N SER A 114 3.96 -12.08 16.46
CA SER A 114 5.01 -11.43 17.24
C SER A 114 6.09 -10.89 16.30
N THR A 115 6.46 -9.62 16.44
CA THR A 115 7.51 -8.99 15.63
C THR A 115 8.52 -8.28 16.52
N LYS A 116 9.78 -8.25 16.09
CA LYS A 116 10.84 -7.57 16.80
C LYS A 116 11.07 -6.20 16.17
N GLN A 117 11.12 -5.16 17.00
CA GLN A 117 11.54 -3.84 16.54
C GLN A 117 13.05 -3.81 16.32
N ASN A 118 13.46 -3.48 15.10
CA ASN A 118 14.84 -3.38 14.68
C ASN A 118 15.17 -1.93 14.29
N SER A 119 16.46 -1.63 14.28
CA SER A 119 16.96 -0.33 13.88
C SER A 119 16.84 -0.12 12.37
N ILE A 120 16.45 1.07 11.95
CA ILE A 120 16.39 1.44 10.53
C ILE A 120 17.68 2.16 10.15
N ILE A 121 18.40 1.63 9.15
CA ILE A 121 19.65 2.23 8.66
C ILE A 121 19.33 3.29 7.59
N CYS A 122 19.77 4.53 7.82
CA CYS A 122 19.75 5.58 6.82
C CYS A 122 21.12 5.70 6.14
N GLU A 123 21.34 4.92 5.08
CA GLU A 123 22.63 4.83 4.38
C GLU A 123 23.16 6.19 3.93
N LYS A 124 22.29 7.04 3.36
CA LYS A 124 22.68 8.36 2.84
C LYS A 124 23.19 9.30 3.93
N ALA A 125 22.65 9.20 5.14
CA ALA A 125 23.04 10.04 6.26
C ALA A 125 24.11 9.37 7.16
N GLY A 126 24.41 8.09 6.94
CA GLY A 126 25.33 7.33 7.79
C GLY A 126 24.84 7.20 9.23
N CYS A 127 23.53 7.29 9.47
CA CYS A 127 22.93 7.24 10.79
C CYS A 127 21.89 6.12 10.90
N THR A 128 21.60 5.75 12.14
CA THR A 128 20.65 4.69 12.48
C THR A 128 19.53 5.28 13.32
N ILE A 129 18.30 4.91 13.01
CA ILE A 129 17.12 5.20 13.82
C ILE A 129 16.85 3.96 14.68
N GLU A 130 16.98 4.08 15.99
CA GLU A 130 16.79 2.97 16.92
C GLU A 130 15.44 3.07 17.63
N PRO A 131 14.73 1.95 17.85
CA PRO A 131 13.54 1.96 18.68
C PRO A 131 13.92 2.33 20.11
N LEU A 132 13.09 3.16 20.76
CA LEU A 132 13.31 3.51 22.17
C LEU A 132 13.22 2.29 23.09
N ASP A 133 12.35 1.33 22.73
CA ASP A 133 12.24 0.02 23.36
C ASP A 133 12.38 -1.08 22.30
N PRO A 134 13.53 -1.77 22.19
CA PRO A 134 13.78 -2.84 21.22
C PRO A 134 13.10 -4.17 21.62
N SER A 135 11.86 -4.10 22.08
CA SER A 135 11.08 -5.24 22.54
C SER A 135 10.35 -5.94 21.40
N VAL A 136 9.94 -7.17 21.67
CA VAL A 136 9.00 -7.91 20.81
C VAL A 136 7.61 -7.34 21.07
N ILE A 137 6.95 -6.88 20.01
CA ILE A 137 5.59 -6.38 20.06
C ILE A 137 4.63 -7.36 19.40
N GLN A 138 3.36 -7.30 19.80
CA GLN A 138 2.31 -7.97 19.05
C GLN A 138 1.87 -7.06 17.90
N THR A 139 1.86 -7.59 16.69
CA THR A 139 1.39 -6.90 15.50
C THR A 139 0.16 -7.61 14.97
N ALA A 140 -0.92 -6.87 14.80
CA ALA A 140 -2.11 -7.29 14.08
C ALA A 140 -1.89 -7.04 12.59
N VAL A 141 -1.88 -8.13 11.81
CA VAL A 141 -1.96 -8.06 10.36
C VAL A 141 -3.44 -8.08 9.99
N ILE A 142 -3.92 -7.00 9.38
CA ILE A 142 -5.32 -6.84 8.99
C ILE A 142 -5.47 -6.72 7.48
N TRP A 143 -6.55 -7.28 6.95
CA TRP A 143 -6.93 -7.16 5.54
C TRP A 143 -8.43 -7.41 5.37
N LYS A 144 -9.03 -6.99 4.25
CA LYS A 144 -10.47 -7.14 4.02
C LYS A 144 -10.84 -8.61 3.80
N LYS A 145 -11.99 -9.04 4.34
CA LYS A 145 -12.51 -10.41 4.13
C LYS A 145 -12.77 -10.73 2.65
N ALA A 146 -13.19 -9.73 1.88
CA ALA A 146 -13.33 -9.78 0.44
C ALA A 146 -12.27 -8.88 -0.18
N SER A 147 -11.29 -9.48 -0.87
CA SER A 147 -10.29 -8.76 -1.65
C SER A 147 -10.49 -9.04 -3.13
N ASN A 148 -10.34 -7.98 -3.94
CA ASN A 148 -10.36 -8.07 -5.39
C ASN A 148 -8.97 -8.39 -5.97
N ASN A 149 -7.93 -8.39 -5.13
CA ASN A 149 -6.56 -8.67 -5.54
C ASN A 149 -6.24 -10.17 -5.40
N ALA A 150 -5.87 -10.82 -6.50
CA ALA A 150 -5.54 -12.25 -6.52
C ALA A 150 -4.31 -12.59 -5.64
N PHE A 151 -3.35 -11.67 -5.54
CA PHE A 151 -2.18 -11.84 -4.68
C PHE A 151 -2.51 -11.69 -3.21
N ALA A 152 -3.53 -10.91 -2.85
CA ALA A 152 -3.93 -10.75 -1.47
C ALA A 152 -4.42 -12.07 -0.86
N ASN A 153 -5.22 -12.85 -1.60
CA ASN A 153 -5.65 -14.17 -1.13
C ASN A 153 -4.43 -15.10 -0.95
N SER A 154 -3.55 -15.14 -1.95
CA SER A 154 -2.32 -15.95 -1.88
C SER A 154 -1.43 -15.56 -0.69
N PHE A 155 -1.30 -14.26 -0.41
CA PHE A 155 -0.51 -13.77 0.71
C PHE A 155 -1.17 -14.10 2.05
N SER A 156 -2.49 -13.96 2.17
CA SER A 156 -3.20 -14.34 3.40
C SER A 156 -3.08 -15.83 3.72
N ASP A 157 -3.22 -16.71 2.73
CA ASP A 157 -3.02 -18.16 2.91
C ASP A 157 -1.58 -18.48 3.31
N PHE A 158 -0.63 -17.78 2.71
CA PHE A 158 0.78 -17.87 3.05
C PHE A 158 1.06 -17.43 4.49
N LEU A 159 0.47 -16.33 4.95
CA LEU A 159 0.58 -15.85 6.33
C LEU A 159 0.07 -16.91 7.32
N PHE A 160 -1.12 -17.48 7.09
CA PHE A 160 -1.64 -18.54 7.96
C PHE A 160 -0.75 -19.78 7.97
N SER A 161 -0.24 -20.19 6.81
CA SER A 161 0.63 -21.38 6.69
C SER A 161 1.98 -21.22 7.40
N ASN A 162 2.43 -19.97 7.61
CA ASN A 162 3.72 -19.66 8.22
C ASN A 162 3.59 -19.05 9.62
N GLN A 163 2.38 -18.90 10.18
CA GLN A 163 2.16 -18.23 11.46
C GLN A 163 3.02 -18.82 12.60
N ALA A 164 3.11 -20.15 12.69
CA ALA A 164 3.91 -20.82 13.70
C ALA A 164 5.41 -20.51 13.57
N VAL A 165 5.92 -20.33 12.35
CA VAL A 165 7.33 -20.00 12.08
C VAL A 165 7.59 -18.53 12.44
N ILE A 166 6.69 -17.62 12.04
CA ILE A 166 6.78 -16.19 12.36
C ILE A 166 6.82 -15.98 13.88
N ASN A 167 6.00 -16.73 14.62
CA ASN A 167 5.95 -16.60 16.08
C ASN A 167 7.09 -17.34 16.80
N ALA A 168 7.66 -18.40 16.21
CA ALA A 168 8.73 -19.18 16.84
C ALA A 168 10.11 -18.52 16.77
N GLU A 169 10.32 -17.58 15.84
CA GLU A 169 11.61 -16.93 15.62
C GLU A 169 12.03 -16.01 16.79
N TYR A 170 11.09 -15.67 17.68
CA TYR A 170 11.29 -14.71 18.77
C TYR A 170 10.93 -15.26 20.18
N VAL A 171 10.75 -16.58 20.34
CA VAL A 171 10.44 -17.26 21.63
C VAL A 171 11.69 -17.92 22.25
N LYS A 172 12.89 -17.39 21.99
CA LYS A 172 14.13 -17.86 22.62
C LYS A 172 14.82 -16.78 23.43
#